data_AF-A0A662Y4T1-F1
#
_entry.id   AF-A0A662Y4T1-F1
#
_cell.length_a   1.000
_cell.length_b   1.000
_cell.length_c   1.000
_cell.angle_alpha   90.00
_cell.angle_beta   90.00
_cell.angle_gamma   90.00
#
_symmetry.space_group_name_H-M   'P 1'
#
loop_
_entity.id
_entity.type
_entity.pdbx_description
1 polymer ?
#
loop_
_entity_poly.entity_id
_entity_poly.type
_entity_poly.pdbx_seq_one_letter_code
_entity_poly.pdbx_strand_id
1 'polypeptide(L)'
;MSMGPSGKMWSQDRAPSMGESPPPLLSALHTGQKDIPPIYKFVLTGGPCAGKTTSLDRLSTFFRDRGFRVYVVPEASTLLQTGGAFFLYVDLQEKDILNFQWQILKLQMSLEDSFYSLAQDSGKPCVILCDRGVMDGSAYMTPDQWEELKLEHDLDTVTLRDTSVLTECYLLRYIAIFHLVTAADGAETFYSLENNGIRIESIEQARAIDARTCRAWIGHPKLYVFDNATGFESKMQRLVDTAAGLCGIPTTVKASRKYLLAKTPIQIPFHHEDFEVEKVYLKPESASTCRNVIKQQRMCFLYQNQSFQIHVYKEPAEVAGLAVLHVQASCENDQDISMPSFLNIEKELPSHDESVSAYNVSKKTAEGETEVASLAQNSGRAALN
;
A
#
# COMPACT_ATOMS: atom_id res chain seq x y z
N MET A 1 -29.62 22.56 -60.18
CA MET A 1 -28.55 22.11 -59.26
C MET A 1 -29.10 22.25 -57.85
N SER A 2 -29.66 21.16 -57.30
CA SER A 2 -29.08 20.39 -56.17
C SER A 2 -29.13 21.19 -54.85
N MET A 3 -30.23 21.12 -54.10
CA MET A 3 -30.48 20.19 -52.95
C MET A 3 -29.64 20.47 -51.70
N GLY A 4 -30.32 20.66 -50.57
CA GLY A 4 -29.81 20.39 -49.22
C GLY A 4 -30.60 21.05 -48.08
N PRO A 5 -31.62 20.39 -47.50
CA PRO A 5 -32.24 20.75 -46.23
C PRO A 5 -31.87 19.77 -45.09
N SER A 6 -32.28 20.17 -43.88
CA SER A 6 -32.55 19.35 -42.69
C SER A 6 -31.39 18.97 -41.76
N GLY A 7 -31.58 19.38 -40.50
CA GLY A 7 -30.88 18.82 -39.36
C GLY A 7 -31.32 17.38 -39.06
N LYS A 8 -30.37 16.64 -38.50
CA LYS A 8 -30.53 15.36 -37.78
C LYS A 8 -29.58 15.49 -36.58
N MET A 9 -30.04 15.67 -35.36
CA MET A 9 -30.58 14.63 -34.47
C MET A 9 -29.71 13.36 -34.51
N TRP A 10 -28.64 13.37 -33.71
CA TRP A 10 -27.95 12.15 -33.30
C TRP A 10 -28.58 11.68 -31.98
N SER A 11 -29.60 10.84 -32.13
CA SER A 11 -29.88 9.78 -31.17
C SER A 11 -28.92 8.63 -31.51
N GLN A 12 -28.20 8.15 -30.51
CA GLN A 12 -27.83 6.74 -30.41
C GLN A 12 -27.60 6.42 -28.94
N ASP A 13 -28.69 5.95 -28.32
CA ASP A 13 -28.65 4.97 -27.25
C ASP A 13 -27.70 3.84 -27.67
N ARG A 14 -26.55 3.73 -27.00
CA ARG A 14 -25.82 2.46 -26.90
C ARG A 14 -25.97 1.98 -25.46
N ALA A 15 -26.82 0.98 -25.29
CA ALA A 15 -26.77 0.12 -24.13
C ALA A 15 -25.31 -0.38 -23.95
N PRO A 16 -24.74 -0.33 -22.74
CA PRO A 16 -23.45 -0.97 -22.49
C PRO A 16 -23.61 -2.47 -22.74
N SER A 17 -22.66 -3.03 -23.50
CA SER A 17 -22.57 -4.45 -23.76
C SER A 17 -22.54 -5.23 -22.45
N MET A 18 -23.57 -6.04 -22.23
CA MET A 18 -23.58 -7.11 -21.25
C MET A 18 -22.42 -8.06 -21.58
N GLY A 19 -21.35 -8.06 -20.76
CA GLY A 19 -20.24 -8.99 -20.99
C GLY A 19 -18.92 -8.73 -20.26
N GLU A 20 -18.78 -7.70 -19.43
CA GLU A 20 -17.51 -7.43 -18.74
C GLU A 20 -17.74 -7.26 -17.23
N SER A 21 -17.57 -8.35 -16.49
CA SER A 21 -17.38 -8.30 -15.05
C SER A 21 -15.97 -7.76 -14.77
N PRO A 22 -15.80 -6.66 -14.03
CA PRO A 22 -14.48 -6.17 -13.65
C PRO A 22 -13.74 -7.21 -12.79
N PRO A 23 -12.40 -7.27 -12.84
CA PRO A 23 -11.60 -8.22 -12.08
C PRO A 23 -11.82 -8.04 -10.57
N PRO A 24 -11.77 -9.11 -9.75
CA PRO A 24 -12.00 -9.02 -8.32
C PRO A 24 -10.73 -8.50 -7.62
N LEU A 25 -10.51 -7.20 -7.70
CA LEU A 25 -9.67 -6.46 -6.78
C LEU A 25 -10.55 -5.32 -6.24
N LEU A 26 -11.00 -5.50 -4.98
CA LEU A 26 -12.02 -4.70 -4.30
C LEU A 26 -13.45 -4.81 -4.87
N SER A 27 -13.91 -6.01 -5.28
CA SER A 27 -15.35 -6.25 -5.22
C SER A 27 -15.75 -6.36 -3.74
N ALA A 28 -16.72 -5.56 -3.32
CA ALA A 28 -17.25 -5.60 -1.97
C ALA A 28 -17.60 -7.04 -1.59
N LEU A 29 -16.94 -7.57 -0.55
CA LEU A 29 -17.31 -8.83 0.12
C LEU A 29 -18.62 -8.68 0.90
N HIS A 30 -19.66 -8.14 0.28
CA HIS A 30 -20.97 -7.92 0.89
C HIS A 30 -22.07 -8.22 -0.12
N THR A 31 -22.31 -9.50 -0.40
CA THR A 31 -23.61 -9.94 -0.90
C THR A 31 -24.64 -9.72 0.21
N GLY A 32 -25.25 -8.54 0.27
CA GLY A 32 -26.46 -8.30 1.06
C GLY A 32 -26.58 -6.98 1.84
N GLN A 33 -25.62 -6.07 1.79
CA GLN A 33 -25.75 -4.74 2.41
C GLN A 33 -25.56 -3.64 1.35
N LYS A 34 -26.39 -2.59 1.43
CA LYS A 34 -26.38 -1.39 0.57
C LYS A 34 -24.97 -1.02 0.12
N ASP A 35 -24.77 -0.74 -1.17
CA ASP A 35 -23.50 -0.30 -1.77
C ASP A 35 -22.79 0.74 -0.90
N ILE A 36 -21.88 0.29 -0.02
CA ILE A 36 -21.10 1.17 0.84
C ILE A 36 -20.06 1.83 -0.05
N PRO A 37 -20.05 3.16 -0.16
CA PRO A 37 -19.07 3.85 -1.00
C PRO A 37 -17.65 3.56 -0.52
N PRO A 38 -16.69 3.37 -1.43
CA PRO A 38 -15.32 3.00 -1.06
C PRO A 38 -14.60 4.13 -0.32
N ILE A 39 -13.78 3.76 0.66
CA ILE A 39 -12.91 4.68 1.41
C ILE A 39 -11.46 4.31 1.11
N TYR A 40 -10.71 5.26 0.56
CA TYR A 40 -9.28 5.09 0.26
C TYR A 40 -8.43 5.88 1.25
N LYS A 41 -7.66 5.20 2.10
CA LYS A 41 -6.73 5.87 3.03
C LYS A 41 -5.29 5.75 2.54
N PHE A 42 -4.63 6.88 2.33
CA PHE A 42 -3.24 6.98 1.88
C PHE A 42 -2.40 7.73 2.91
N VAL A 43 -1.13 7.36 3.04
CA VAL A 43 -0.13 8.13 3.82
C VAL A 43 0.78 8.87 2.86
N LEU A 44 1.00 10.15 3.12
CA LEU A 44 2.10 10.91 2.55
C LEU A 44 3.20 11.03 3.59
N THR A 45 4.33 10.38 3.32
CA THR A 45 5.50 10.39 4.19
C THR A 45 6.72 10.93 3.44
N GLY A 46 7.82 11.14 4.16
CA GLY A 46 9.06 11.71 3.65
C GLY A 46 9.72 12.67 4.63
N GLY A 47 10.98 13.00 4.35
CA GLY A 47 11.78 13.94 5.12
C GLY A 47 11.28 15.40 5.04
N PRO A 48 11.97 16.31 5.72
CA PRO A 48 11.70 17.74 5.60
C PRO A 48 11.87 18.20 4.14
N CYS A 49 11.10 19.21 3.71
CA CYS A 49 11.13 19.77 2.35
C CYS A 49 10.88 18.74 1.22
N ALA A 50 10.18 17.64 1.48
CA ALA A 50 9.80 16.66 0.45
C ALA A 50 8.62 17.09 -0.45
N GLY A 51 7.91 18.17 -0.09
CA GLY A 51 6.74 18.67 -0.84
C GLY A 51 5.38 18.17 -0.34
N LYS A 52 5.31 17.53 0.83
CA LYS A 52 4.07 16.93 1.40
C LYS A 52 2.86 17.86 1.38
N THR A 53 2.98 19.09 1.89
CA THR A 53 1.87 20.06 1.93
C THR A 53 1.32 20.36 0.53
N THR A 54 2.21 20.59 -0.44
CA THR A 54 1.82 20.82 -1.84
C THR A 54 1.17 19.58 -2.45
N SER A 55 1.69 18.39 -2.15
CA SER A 55 1.12 17.11 -2.60
C SER A 55 -0.27 16.85 -2.04
N LEU A 56 -0.49 17.14 -0.75
CA LEU A 56 -1.80 17.02 -0.10
C LEU A 56 -2.84 17.92 -0.76
N ASP A 57 -2.49 19.17 -1.07
CA ASP A 57 -3.38 20.11 -1.74
C ASP A 57 -3.74 19.66 -3.16
N ARG A 58 -2.75 19.20 -3.94
CA ARG A 58 -2.96 18.68 -5.29
C ARG A 58 -3.85 17.44 -5.32
N LEU A 59 -3.56 16.45 -4.48
CA LEU A 59 -4.38 15.25 -4.37
C LEU A 59 -5.79 15.60 -3.92
N SER A 60 -5.92 16.51 -2.95
CA SER A 60 -7.22 16.96 -2.47
C SER A 60 -8.06 17.59 -3.56
N THR A 61 -7.48 18.50 -4.34
CA THR A 61 -8.16 19.14 -5.47
C THR A 61 -8.54 18.11 -6.53
N PHE A 62 -7.58 17.28 -6.96
CA PHE A 62 -7.78 16.25 -7.98
C PHE A 62 -8.95 15.31 -7.68
N PHE A 63 -9.06 14.83 -6.44
CA PHE A 63 -10.10 13.89 -6.02
C PHE A 63 -11.45 14.59 -5.80
N ARG A 64 -11.46 15.81 -5.21
CA ARG A 64 -12.70 16.59 -5.05
C ARG A 64 -13.35 16.89 -6.39
N ASP A 65 -12.57 17.27 -7.39
CA ASP A 65 -13.05 17.54 -8.76
C ASP A 65 -13.66 16.30 -9.43
N ARG A 66 -13.32 15.09 -8.95
CA ARG A 66 -13.83 13.80 -9.44
C ARG A 66 -14.95 13.22 -8.57
N GLY A 67 -15.52 14.04 -7.68
CA GLY A 67 -16.69 13.67 -6.88
C GLY A 67 -16.38 12.90 -5.59
N PHE A 68 -15.10 12.72 -5.24
CA PHE A 68 -14.73 12.15 -3.95
C PHE A 68 -14.87 13.18 -2.85
N ARG A 69 -15.27 12.72 -1.66
CA ARG A 69 -15.08 13.50 -0.44
C ARG A 69 -13.65 13.30 0.04
N VAL A 70 -12.91 14.39 0.26
CA VAL A 70 -11.51 14.30 0.70
C VAL A 70 -11.33 14.86 2.11
N TYR A 71 -10.79 14.01 2.99
CA TYR A 71 -10.34 14.37 4.33
C TYR A 71 -8.81 14.38 4.37
N VAL A 72 -8.24 15.35 5.09
CA VAL A 72 -6.79 15.43 5.34
C VAL A 72 -6.58 15.27 6.84
N VAL A 73 -5.88 14.21 7.23
CA VAL A 73 -5.49 13.97 8.62
C VAL A 73 -4.21 14.76 8.89
N PRO A 74 -4.23 15.73 9.82
CA PRO A 74 -3.04 16.54 10.13
C PRO A 74 -1.97 15.73 10.85
N GLU A 75 -0.72 16.18 10.76
CA GLU A 75 0.41 15.59 11.46
C GLU A 75 0.29 15.79 12.99
N ALA A 76 0.18 14.69 13.74
CA ALA A 76 0.05 14.72 15.20
C ALA A 76 1.21 15.43 15.90
N SER A 77 2.45 15.26 15.41
CA SER A 77 3.64 15.91 15.97
C SER A 77 3.55 17.44 15.87
N THR A 78 3.15 17.96 14.71
CA THR A 78 2.96 19.41 14.51
C THR A 78 1.83 19.96 15.38
N LEU A 79 0.73 19.21 15.55
CA LEU A 79 -0.36 19.60 16.45
C LEU A 79 0.09 19.71 17.91
N LEU A 80 0.86 18.75 18.41
CA LEU A 80 1.37 18.80 19.79
C LEU A 80 2.37 19.95 19.99
N GLN A 81 3.31 20.12 19.06
CA GLN A 81 4.31 21.18 19.14
C GLN A 81 3.68 22.58 19.10
N THR A 82 2.72 22.81 18.19
CA THR A 82 1.98 24.09 18.13
C THR A 82 1.14 24.34 19.38
N GLY A 83 0.69 23.27 20.06
CA GLY A 83 0.03 23.32 21.36
C GLY A 83 0.96 23.61 22.56
N GLY A 84 2.25 23.83 22.33
CA GLY A 84 3.23 24.12 23.38
C GLY A 84 4.02 22.92 23.89
N ALA A 85 3.83 21.73 23.31
CA ALA A 85 4.64 20.56 23.60
C ALA A 85 5.98 20.64 22.84
N PHE A 86 6.74 21.70 23.09
CA PHE A 86 8.10 21.88 22.57
C PHE A 86 9.08 21.10 23.45
N PHE A 87 9.66 20.04 22.90
CA PHE A 87 10.70 19.27 23.57
C PHE A 87 12.05 19.89 23.20
N LEU A 88 12.55 20.78 24.05
CA LEU A 88 13.96 21.13 24.03
C LEU A 88 14.70 19.91 24.61
N TYR A 89 15.48 19.21 23.79
CA TYR A 89 16.27 18.01 24.12
C TYR A 89 17.28 18.17 25.27
N VAL A 90 17.24 19.27 26.01
CA VAL A 90 18.30 19.71 26.92
C VAL A 90 18.13 19.13 28.34
N ASP A 91 16.92 18.68 28.73
CA ASP A 91 16.63 18.28 30.13
C ASP A 91 15.85 16.94 30.28
N LEU A 92 15.74 16.12 29.23
CA LEU A 92 14.85 14.96 29.24
C LEU A 92 15.56 13.65 29.53
N GLN A 93 14.91 12.80 30.34
CA GLN A 93 15.30 11.40 30.48
C GLN A 93 14.80 10.60 29.27
N GLU A 94 15.44 9.47 28.99
CA GLU A 94 15.05 8.57 27.89
C GLU A 94 13.56 8.17 27.95
N LYS A 95 13.04 7.98 29.16
CA LYS A 95 11.63 7.68 29.42
C LYS A 95 10.67 8.78 28.95
N ASP A 96 11.06 10.05 29.07
CA ASP A 96 10.21 11.17 28.64
C ASP A 96 10.12 11.24 27.12
N ILE A 97 11.20 10.87 26.42
CA ILE A 97 11.25 10.79 24.95
C ILE A 97 10.34 9.66 24.46
N LEU A 98 10.42 8.47 25.07
CA LEU A 98 9.54 7.34 24.75
C LEU A 98 8.07 7.69 24.96
N ASN A 99 7.72 8.26 26.12
CA ASN A 99 6.35 8.68 26.39
C ASN A 99 5.86 9.74 25.38
N PHE A 100 6.72 10.69 24.99
CA PHE A 100 6.33 11.68 23.99
C PHE A 100 6.05 11.05 22.62
N GLN A 101 6.90 10.12 22.18
CA GLN A 101 6.66 9.38 20.93
C GLN A 101 5.38 8.56 21.00
N TRP A 102 5.07 7.96 22.16
CA TRP A 102 3.80 7.28 22.38
C TRP A 102 2.60 8.23 22.25
N GLN A 103 2.67 9.43 22.84
CA GLN A 103 1.58 10.41 22.70
C GLN A 103 1.37 10.85 21.23
N ILE A 104 2.44 11.02 20.46
CA ILE A 104 2.34 11.29 19.01
C ILE A 104 1.62 10.13 18.31
N LEU A 105 2.08 8.90 18.54
CA LEU A 105 1.51 7.71 17.90
C LEU A 105 0.03 7.54 18.23
N LYS A 106 -0.32 7.62 19.51
CA LYS A 106 -1.70 7.50 20.00
C LYS A 106 -2.61 8.59 19.42
N LEU A 107 -2.12 9.83 19.36
CA LEU A 107 -2.88 10.93 18.76
C LEU A 107 -3.06 10.70 17.26
N GLN A 108 -2.02 10.28 16.54
CA GLN A 108 -2.09 9.97 15.11
C GLN A 108 -3.14 8.91 14.82
N MET A 109 -3.13 7.80 15.57
CA MET A 109 -4.16 6.75 15.46
C MET A 109 -5.56 7.30 15.72
N SER A 110 -5.74 8.09 16.78
CA SER A 110 -7.05 8.67 17.14
C SER A 110 -7.57 9.62 16.07
N LEU A 111 -6.70 10.44 15.47
CA LEU A 111 -7.06 11.32 14.36
C LEU A 111 -7.49 10.51 13.15
N GLU A 112 -6.70 9.52 12.74
CA GLU A 112 -7.03 8.64 11.62
C GLU A 112 -8.39 7.95 11.79
N ASP A 113 -8.65 7.40 12.97
CA ASP A 113 -9.89 6.68 13.27
C ASP A 113 -11.09 7.64 13.25
N SER A 114 -10.92 8.86 13.77
CA SER A 114 -11.95 9.90 13.74
C SER A 114 -12.32 10.29 12.30
N PHE A 115 -11.32 10.55 11.45
CA PHE A 115 -11.57 10.88 10.03
C PHE A 115 -12.11 9.68 9.25
N TYR A 116 -11.73 8.46 9.60
CA TYR A 116 -12.29 7.26 9.01
C TYR A 116 -13.78 7.10 9.34
N SER A 117 -14.17 7.30 10.60
CA SER A 117 -15.58 7.30 11.02
C SER A 117 -16.39 8.36 10.28
N LEU A 118 -15.86 9.59 10.13
CA LEU A 118 -16.50 10.63 9.31
C LEU A 118 -16.62 10.27 7.81
N ALA A 119 -15.72 9.43 7.30
CA ALA A 119 -15.78 8.96 5.92
C ALA A 119 -16.86 7.87 5.74
N GLN A 120 -17.05 6.99 6.72
CA GLN A 120 -18.12 5.99 6.71
C GLN A 120 -19.51 6.65 6.65
N ASP A 121 -19.70 7.72 7.41
CA ASP A 121 -20.98 8.45 7.45
C ASP A 121 -21.23 9.35 6.24
N SER A 122 -20.25 9.49 5.34
CA SER A 122 -20.32 10.48 4.25
C SER A 122 -21.31 10.15 3.14
N GLY A 123 -21.65 8.86 2.97
CA GLY A 123 -22.46 8.35 1.85
C GLY A 123 -21.86 8.60 0.46
N LYS A 124 -20.57 8.92 0.36
CA LYS A 124 -19.84 9.17 -0.90
C LYS A 124 -18.50 8.46 -0.93
N PRO A 125 -17.94 8.15 -2.11
CA PRO A 125 -16.57 7.64 -2.19
C PRO A 125 -15.63 8.66 -1.53
N CYS A 126 -14.76 8.18 -0.65
CA CYS A 126 -13.89 9.03 0.16
C CYS A 126 -12.42 8.76 -0.09
N VAL A 127 -11.61 9.82 -0.01
CA VAL A 127 -10.17 9.72 0.10
C VAL A 127 -9.74 10.37 1.43
N ILE A 128 -8.98 9.64 2.23
CA ILE A 128 -8.36 10.12 3.45
C ILE A 128 -6.86 10.21 3.19
N LEU A 129 -6.30 11.41 3.28
CA LEU A 129 -4.89 11.69 3.08
C LEU A 129 -4.25 11.99 4.43
N CYS A 130 -3.34 11.14 4.90
CA CYS A 130 -2.62 11.37 6.15
C CYS A 130 -1.32 12.12 5.89
N ASP A 131 -1.15 13.29 6.52
CA ASP A 131 0.16 13.94 6.64
C ASP A 131 0.95 13.20 7.71
N ARG A 132 1.84 12.30 7.27
CA ARG A 132 2.46 11.22 8.05
C ARG A 132 1.53 10.11 8.51
N GLY A 133 2.12 8.94 8.74
CA GLY A 133 1.42 7.75 9.22
C GLY A 133 2.05 7.20 10.51
N VAL A 134 1.41 6.19 11.09
CA VAL A 134 1.80 5.65 12.42
C VAL A 134 3.21 5.08 12.47
N MET A 135 3.74 4.56 11.36
CA MET A 135 5.12 4.03 11.30
C MET A 135 6.18 5.14 11.27
N ASP A 136 5.84 6.39 10.93
CA ASP A 136 6.84 7.46 10.79
C ASP A 136 7.54 7.80 12.11
N GLY A 137 6.89 7.57 13.25
CA GLY A 137 7.48 7.77 14.59
C GLY A 137 8.73 6.93 14.82
N SER A 138 8.81 5.73 14.24
CA SER A 138 9.96 4.83 14.35
C SER A 138 11.26 5.43 13.78
N ALA A 139 11.17 6.40 12.85
CA ALA A 139 12.34 7.08 12.30
C ALA A 139 13.05 7.99 13.32
N TYR A 140 12.38 8.32 14.43
CA TYR A 140 12.87 9.24 15.46
C TYR A 140 13.40 8.54 16.72
N MET A 141 13.43 7.21 16.72
CA MET A 141 13.92 6.39 17.84
C MET A 141 14.84 5.28 17.36
N THR A 142 15.52 4.61 18.29
CA THR A 142 16.30 3.41 17.98
C THR A 142 15.37 2.21 17.76
N PRO A 143 15.82 1.15 17.07
CA PRO A 143 15.03 -0.09 16.94
C PRO A 143 14.62 -0.67 18.30
N ASP A 144 15.52 -0.67 19.29
CA ASP A 144 15.24 -1.20 20.63
C ASP A 144 14.14 -0.38 21.34
N GLN A 145 14.19 0.95 21.23
CA GLN A 145 13.16 1.85 21.76
C GLN A 145 11.80 1.64 21.09
N TRP A 146 11.78 1.36 19.78
CA TRP A 146 10.54 1.07 19.05
C TRP A 146 9.92 -0.26 19.46
N GLU A 147 10.75 -1.30 19.67
CA GLU A 147 10.26 -2.58 20.19
C GLU A 147 9.75 -2.46 21.63
N GLU A 148 10.43 -1.71 22.49
CA GLU A 148 9.98 -1.43 23.86
C GLU A 148 8.61 -0.72 23.87
N LEU A 149 8.47 0.35 23.07
CA LEU A 149 7.22 1.10 22.97
C LEU A 149 6.06 0.24 22.47
N LYS A 150 6.31 -0.63 21.48
CA LYS A 150 5.31 -1.57 20.99
C LYS A 150 4.89 -2.58 22.05
N LEU A 151 5.86 -3.16 22.76
CA LEU A 151 5.60 -4.14 23.81
C LEU A 151 4.82 -3.53 24.98
N GLU A 152 5.16 -2.32 25.40
CA GLU A 152 4.49 -1.60 26.50
C GLU A 152 3.01 -1.32 26.20
N HIS A 153 2.66 -1.13 24.92
CA HIS A 153 1.33 -0.73 24.48
C HIS A 153 0.55 -1.81 23.71
N ASP A 154 1.01 -3.06 23.76
CA ASP A 154 0.39 -4.21 23.09
C ASP A 154 0.16 -3.96 21.58
N LEU A 155 1.19 -3.38 20.93
CA LEU A 155 1.19 -3.09 19.51
C LEU A 155 2.06 -4.08 18.76
N ASP A 156 1.66 -4.38 17.53
CA ASP A 156 2.46 -5.17 16.60
C ASP A 156 2.65 -4.43 15.27
N THR A 157 3.77 -4.72 14.59
CA THR A 157 4.14 -4.08 13.33
C THR A 157 3.09 -4.29 12.23
N VAL A 158 2.39 -5.42 12.21
CA VAL A 158 1.38 -5.71 11.19
C VAL A 158 0.15 -4.82 11.40
N THR A 159 -0.29 -4.60 12.65
CA THR A 159 -1.40 -3.69 12.96
C THR A 159 -1.05 -2.21 12.78
N LEU A 160 0.22 -1.84 12.94
CA LEU A 160 0.65 -0.47 12.67
C LEU A 160 0.83 -0.23 11.16
N ARG A 161 1.38 -1.19 10.41
CA ARG A 161 1.72 -0.99 9.00
C ARG A 161 0.60 -1.40 8.03
N ASP A 162 0.02 -2.58 8.25
CA ASP A 162 -0.75 -3.30 7.24
C ASP A 162 -2.26 -3.33 7.56
N THR A 163 -2.67 -3.65 8.79
CA THR A 163 -4.08 -3.88 9.15
C THR A 163 -4.58 -2.96 10.25
N SER A 164 -5.84 -2.56 10.21
CA SER A 164 -6.52 -1.89 11.33
C SER A 164 -7.73 -2.70 11.76
N VAL A 165 -7.91 -2.88 13.07
CA VAL A 165 -9.11 -3.47 13.65
C VAL A 165 -10.13 -2.35 13.87
N LEU A 166 -11.02 -2.14 12.90
CA LEU A 166 -12.19 -1.29 13.06
C LEU A 166 -13.42 -2.18 12.89
N THR A 167 -14.13 -2.45 13.99
CA THR A 167 -15.41 -3.21 14.06
C THR A 167 -15.38 -4.57 13.37
N GLU A 168 -15.06 -5.65 14.11
CA GLU A 168 -15.17 -7.08 13.71
C GLU A 168 -14.57 -7.50 12.34
N CYS A 169 -13.96 -6.59 11.59
CA CYS A 169 -13.41 -6.78 10.26
C CYS A 169 -11.96 -6.29 10.21
N TYR A 170 -11.07 -7.12 9.69
CA TYR A 170 -9.70 -6.74 9.39
C TYR A 170 -9.69 -5.98 8.05
N LEU A 171 -9.43 -4.67 8.12
CA LEU A 171 -9.24 -3.84 6.93
C LEU A 171 -7.79 -3.42 6.83
N LEU A 172 -7.32 -3.14 5.61
CA LEU A 172 -6.01 -2.52 5.44
C LEU A 172 -6.02 -1.15 6.11
N ARG A 173 -5.04 -0.88 6.99
CA ARG A 173 -4.91 0.45 7.60
C ARG A 173 -4.67 1.49 6.50
N TYR A 174 -3.72 1.23 5.61
CA TYR A 174 -3.45 2.09 4.46
C TYR A 174 -3.53 1.28 3.16
N ILE A 175 -4.09 1.89 2.11
CA ILE A 175 -4.11 1.24 0.80
C ILE A 175 -2.76 1.39 0.11
N ALA A 176 -2.09 2.52 0.31
CA ALA A 176 -0.74 2.75 -0.18
C ALA A 176 0.00 3.77 0.69
N ILE A 177 1.32 3.65 0.67
CA ILE A 177 2.24 4.59 1.29
C ILE A 177 2.96 5.33 0.16
N PHE A 178 2.87 6.65 0.17
CA PHE A 178 3.55 7.53 -0.77
C PHE A 178 4.72 8.21 -0.05
N HIS A 179 5.93 7.71 -0.28
CA HIS A 179 7.14 8.34 0.23
C HIS A 179 7.63 9.37 -0.77
N LEU A 180 7.63 10.64 -0.38
CA LEU A 180 8.23 11.72 -1.16
C LEU A 180 9.67 11.90 -0.70
N VAL A 181 10.64 11.67 -1.59
CA VAL A 181 12.05 11.90 -1.27
C VAL A 181 12.29 13.38 -1.02
N THR A 182 12.95 13.71 0.10
CA THR A 182 13.34 15.09 0.45
C THR A 182 14.07 15.81 -0.68
N ALA A 183 13.84 17.11 -0.85
CA ALA A 183 14.64 17.93 -1.78
C ALA A 183 16.14 17.90 -1.46
N ALA A 184 16.53 17.58 -0.22
CA ALA A 184 17.93 17.38 0.15
C ALA A 184 18.61 16.23 -0.63
N ASP A 185 17.86 15.33 -1.26
CA ASP A 185 18.39 14.22 -2.06
C ASP A 185 18.03 14.40 -3.55
N GLY A 186 18.99 14.87 -4.35
CA GLY A 186 18.84 15.03 -5.81
C GLY A 186 18.18 16.33 -6.27
N ALA A 187 17.83 17.24 -5.36
CA ALA A 187 17.28 18.56 -5.67
C ALA A 187 17.75 19.63 -4.66
N GLU A 188 19.02 19.58 -4.25
CA GLU A 188 19.57 20.35 -3.11
C GLU A 188 19.43 21.86 -3.30
N THR A 189 19.42 22.32 -4.56
CA THR A 189 19.20 23.73 -4.92
C THR A 189 17.84 24.26 -4.48
N PHE A 190 16.85 23.39 -4.28
CA PHE A 190 15.51 23.73 -3.81
C PHE A 190 15.32 23.45 -2.31
N TYR A 191 16.35 22.93 -1.62
CA TYR A 191 16.34 22.76 -0.17
C TYR A 191 16.66 24.12 0.49
N SER A 192 15.65 24.98 0.62
CA SER A 192 15.76 26.24 1.34
C SER A 192 15.24 26.12 2.77
N LEU A 193 16.00 26.66 3.73
CA LEU A 193 15.61 26.79 5.13
C LEU A 193 14.65 27.98 5.36
N GLU A 194 14.38 28.77 4.33
CA GLU A 194 13.70 30.07 4.43
C GLU A 194 12.20 29.96 4.76
N ASN A 195 11.54 28.84 4.43
CA ASN A 195 10.07 28.77 4.50
C ASN A 195 9.50 28.32 5.86
N ASN A 196 10.28 27.73 6.76
CA ASN A 196 9.78 27.28 8.06
C ASN A 196 10.85 27.53 9.14
N GLY A 197 10.71 28.59 9.93
CA GLY A 197 11.61 28.98 11.04
C GLY A 197 11.70 27.99 12.22
N ILE A 198 11.40 26.72 12.00
CA ILE A 198 11.48 25.60 12.95
C ILE A 198 12.50 24.54 12.46
N ARG A 199 12.93 24.61 11.19
CA ARG A 199 13.81 23.59 10.58
C ARG A 199 15.28 23.96 10.77
N ILE A 200 16.03 23.08 11.43
CA ILE A 200 17.43 23.30 11.85
C ILE A 200 18.35 22.24 11.20
N GLU A 201 17.78 21.24 10.54
CA GLU A 201 18.51 20.08 10.06
C GLU A 201 19.36 20.37 8.82
N SER A 202 20.62 19.90 8.85
CA SER A 202 21.50 19.94 7.68
C SER A 202 20.98 19.06 6.53
N ILE A 203 21.51 19.25 5.32
CA ILE A 203 21.17 18.42 4.15
C ILE A 203 21.40 16.93 4.45
N GLU A 204 22.53 16.60 5.09
CA GLU A 204 22.87 15.22 5.46
C GLU A 204 21.91 14.65 6.50
N GLN A 205 21.52 15.45 7.49
CA GLN A 205 20.53 15.05 8.49
C GLN A 205 19.15 14.83 7.87
N ALA A 206 18.73 15.71 6.96
CA ALA A 206 17.49 15.57 6.22
C ALA A 206 17.46 14.29 5.38
N ARG A 207 18.56 13.96 4.67
CA ARG A 207 18.71 12.70 3.93
C ARG A 207 18.65 11.48 4.85
N ALA A 208 19.33 11.52 5.99
CA ALA A 208 19.34 10.41 6.94
C ALA A 208 17.95 10.17 7.56
N ILE A 209 17.22 11.24 7.89
CA ILE A 209 15.83 11.16 8.38
C ILE A 209 14.91 10.64 7.28
N ASP A 210 15.04 11.12 6.04
CA ASP A 210 14.25 10.65 4.90
C ASP A 210 14.44 9.15 4.67
N ALA A 211 15.69 8.69 4.65
CA ALA A 211 16.00 7.27 4.48
C ALA A 211 15.45 6.40 5.62
N ARG A 212 15.55 6.85 6.88
CA ARG A 212 14.95 6.13 8.03
C ARG A 212 13.42 6.08 7.93
N THR A 213 12.81 7.20 7.56
CA THR A 213 11.35 7.31 7.36
C THR A 213 10.90 6.36 6.26
N CYS A 214 11.62 6.28 5.14
CA CYS A 214 11.30 5.36 4.05
C CYS A 214 11.39 3.89 4.51
N ARG A 215 12.45 3.54 5.24
CA ARG A 215 12.68 2.18 5.74
C ARG A 215 11.60 1.70 6.70
N ALA A 216 11.02 2.59 7.50
CA ALA A 216 9.93 2.26 8.42
C ALA A 216 8.71 1.63 7.73
N TRP A 217 8.53 1.88 6.43
CA TRP A 217 7.42 1.34 5.64
C TRP A 217 7.79 0.11 4.80
N ILE A 218 9.04 -0.35 4.85
CA ILE A 218 9.43 -1.59 4.17
C ILE A 218 8.58 -2.74 4.70
N GLY A 219 8.05 -3.54 3.78
CA GLY A 219 7.10 -4.62 4.04
C GLY A 219 5.64 -4.29 3.75
N HIS A 220 5.28 -3.00 3.62
CA HIS A 220 3.93 -2.64 3.17
C HIS A 220 3.73 -3.06 1.70
N PRO A 221 2.61 -3.73 1.32
CA PRO A 221 2.42 -4.27 -0.03
C PRO A 221 2.42 -3.23 -1.16
N LYS A 222 2.10 -1.98 -0.85
CA LYS A 222 1.97 -0.87 -1.81
C LYS A 222 2.73 0.36 -1.30
N LEU A 223 4.05 0.25 -1.25
CA LEU A 223 4.97 1.36 -0.98
C LEU A 223 5.47 1.93 -2.31
N TYR A 224 5.21 3.22 -2.56
CA TYR A 224 5.70 3.94 -3.72
C TYR A 224 6.64 5.06 -3.26
N VAL A 225 7.83 5.12 -3.85
CA VAL A 225 8.84 6.14 -3.54
C VAL A 225 8.95 7.09 -4.73
N PHE A 226 8.70 8.38 -4.52
CA PHE A 226 8.77 9.42 -5.53
C PHE A 226 10.06 10.22 -5.34
N ASP A 227 11.01 9.98 -6.22
CA ASP A 227 12.32 10.62 -6.23
C ASP A 227 12.33 12.00 -6.90
N ASN A 228 13.50 12.63 -6.92
CA ASN A 228 13.73 13.94 -7.54
C ASN A 228 14.47 13.85 -8.88
N ALA A 229 14.48 12.66 -9.52
CA ALA A 229 15.13 12.48 -10.83
C ALA A 229 14.48 13.33 -11.93
N THR A 230 13.17 13.57 -11.78
CA THR A 230 12.38 14.47 -12.64
C THR A 230 12.13 15.81 -11.96
N GLY A 231 11.67 16.81 -12.72
CA GLY A 231 11.19 18.07 -12.14
C GLY A 231 10.05 17.87 -11.14
N PHE A 232 9.86 18.86 -10.25
CA PHE A 232 8.85 18.79 -9.19
C PHE A 232 7.44 18.55 -9.72
N GLU A 233 7.04 19.20 -10.83
CA GLU A 233 5.74 18.99 -11.46
C GLU A 233 5.54 17.55 -11.93
N SER A 234 6.53 16.97 -12.60
CA SER A 234 6.50 15.55 -13.02
C SER A 234 6.42 14.61 -11.82
N LYS A 235 7.17 14.87 -10.75
CA LYS A 235 7.07 14.12 -9.49
C LYS A 235 5.64 14.15 -8.93
N MET A 236 4.99 15.32 -8.93
CA MET A 236 3.61 15.46 -8.48
C MET A 236 2.62 14.75 -9.42
N GLN A 237 2.85 14.79 -10.72
CA GLN A 237 2.02 14.09 -11.70
C GLN A 237 2.09 12.57 -11.49
N ARG A 238 3.30 12.00 -11.32
CA ARG A 238 3.50 10.58 -10.98
C ARG A 238 2.74 10.18 -9.71
N LEU A 239 2.75 11.03 -8.68
CA LEU A 239 1.99 10.82 -7.45
C LEU A 239 0.48 10.76 -7.72
N VAL A 240 -0.06 11.75 -8.42
CA VAL A 240 -1.49 11.84 -8.75
C VAL A 240 -1.94 10.65 -9.58
N ASP A 241 -1.16 10.27 -10.61
CA ASP A 241 -1.50 9.14 -11.49
C ASP A 241 -1.46 7.81 -10.73
N THR A 242 -0.48 7.64 -9.82
CA THR A 242 -0.42 6.45 -8.95
C THR A 242 -1.64 6.38 -8.03
N ALA A 243 -1.99 7.48 -7.37
CA ALA A 243 -3.17 7.55 -6.50
C ALA A 243 -4.48 7.31 -7.27
N ALA A 244 -4.61 7.89 -8.46
CA ALA A 244 -5.76 7.72 -9.33
C ALA A 244 -5.96 6.25 -9.75
N GLY A 245 -4.88 5.58 -10.18
CA GLY A 245 -4.93 4.16 -10.55
C GLY A 245 -5.33 3.26 -9.37
N LEU A 246 -4.88 3.59 -8.15
CA LEU A 246 -5.27 2.88 -6.92
C LEU A 246 -6.74 3.07 -6.55
N CYS A 247 -7.33 4.20 -6.94
CA CYS A 247 -8.76 4.49 -6.77
C CYS A 247 -9.64 3.99 -7.92
N GLY A 248 -9.08 3.25 -8.90
CA GLY A 248 -9.81 2.73 -10.06
C GLY A 248 -10.15 3.79 -11.11
N ILE A 249 -9.52 4.97 -11.05
CA ILE A 249 -9.62 5.99 -12.08
C ILE A 249 -8.66 5.58 -13.23
N PRO A 250 -9.10 5.53 -14.50
CA PRO A 250 -8.24 5.13 -15.60
C PRO A 250 -6.99 6.01 -15.70
N THR A 251 -5.81 5.39 -15.72
CA THR A 251 -4.52 6.05 -15.91
C THR A 251 -3.66 5.31 -16.94
N THR A 252 -2.68 6.02 -17.51
CA THR A 252 -1.73 5.47 -18.48
C THR A 252 -0.54 4.77 -17.81
N VAL A 253 -0.34 4.94 -16.50
CA VAL A 253 0.82 4.43 -15.77
C VAL A 253 0.50 3.09 -15.11
N LYS A 254 1.19 2.02 -15.53
CA LYS A 254 1.13 0.73 -14.83
C LYS A 254 2.28 0.64 -13.84
N ALA A 255 2.06 1.06 -12.61
CA ALA A 255 3.07 1.15 -11.55
C ALA A 255 3.50 -0.19 -10.90
N SER A 256 2.85 -1.32 -11.24
CA SER A 256 3.13 -2.62 -10.62
C SER A 256 3.48 -3.69 -11.65
N ARG A 257 4.53 -4.46 -11.38
CA ARG A 257 4.96 -5.59 -12.22
C ARG A 257 5.17 -6.84 -11.37
N LYS A 258 5.01 -7.99 -12.01
CA LYS A 258 5.19 -9.31 -11.39
C LYS A 258 6.13 -10.14 -12.25
N TYR A 259 7.06 -10.83 -11.61
CA TYR A 259 8.04 -11.69 -12.28
C TYR A 259 8.10 -13.02 -11.56
N LEU A 260 8.27 -14.09 -12.33
CA LEU A 260 8.61 -15.41 -11.78
C LEU A 260 10.14 -15.47 -11.63
N LEU A 261 10.60 -15.85 -10.44
CA LEU A 261 12.03 -16.07 -10.19
C LEU A 261 12.37 -17.53 -10.45
N ALA A 262 13.47 -17.76 -11.16
CA ALA A 262 13.99 -19.11 -11.39
C ALA A 262 14.50 -19.75 -10.09
N LYS A 263 15.01 -18.93 -9.15
CA LYS A 263 15.48 -19.34 -7.83
C LYS A 263 15.27 -18.23 -6.81
N THR A 264 14.92 -18.60 -5.59
CA THR A 264 14.93 -17.69 -4.44
C THR A 264 16.36 -17.20 -4.17
N PRO A 265 16.57 -15.89 -3.95
CA PRO A 265 17.90 -15.38 -3.60
C PRO A 265 18.36 -15.93 -2.25
N ILE A 266 19.63 -16.30 -2.16
CA ILE A 266 20.25 -16.82 -0.93
C ILE A 266 20.50 -15.68 0.08
N GLN A 267 20.86 -14.51 -0.42
CA GLN A 267 21.17 -13.33 0.38
C GLN A 267 20.73 -12.05 -0.34
N ILE A 268 20.14 -11.13 0.40
CA ILE A 268 19.82 -9.78 -0.08
C ILE A 268 20.90 -8.84 0.48
N PRO A 269 21.68 -8.14 -0.39
CA PRO A 269 22.83 -7.33 0.04
C PRO A 269 22.44 -5.98 0.64
N PHE A 270 21.15 -5.73 0.83
CA PHE A 270 20.58 -4.48 1.32
C PHE A 270 19.72 -4.73 2.55
N HIS A 271 19.40 -3.66 3.27
CA HIS A 271 18.41 -3.73 4.34
C HIS A 271 17.07 -4.22 3.77
N HIS A 272 16.50 -5.22 4.42
CA HIS A 272 15.27 -5.88 4.02
C HIS A 272 14.51 -6.36 5.25
N GLU A 273 13.20 -6.50 5.09
CA GLU A 273 12.32 -7.12 6.07
C GLU A 273 11.95 -8.52 5.59
N ASP A 274 12.06 -9.52 6.46
CA ASP A 274 11.69 -10.91 6.19
C ASP A 274 10.66 -11.38 7.22
N PHE A 275 9.50 -11.81 6.75
CA PHE A 275 8.41 -12.27 7.61
C PHE A 275 7.53 -13.30 6.90
N GLU A 276 6.85 -14.13 7.68
CA GLU A 276 5.86 -15.07 7.16
C GLU A 276 4.49 -14.42 7.06
N VAL A 277 3.78 -14.75 6.00
CA VAL A 277 2.39 -14.34 5.78
C VAL A 277 1.53 -15.56 5.55
N GLU A 278 0.53 -15.71 6.40
CA GLU A 278 -0.54 -16.68 6.26
C GLU A 278 -1.77 -16.01 5.66
N LYS A 279 -2.30 -16.58 4.58
CA LYS A 279 -3.57 -16.14 3.98
C LYS A 279 -4.59 -17.25 4.09
N VAL A 280 -5.71 -16.95 4.74
CA VAL A 280 -6.84 -17.86 4.88
C VAL A 280 -7.92 -17.45 3.90
N TYR A 281 -8.21 -18.30 2.91
CA TYR A 281 -9.29 -18.10 1.96
C TYR A 281 -10.52 -18.89 2.39
N LEU A 282 -11.65 -18.19 2.55
CA LEU A 282 -12.93 -18.78 2.91
C LEU A 282 -13.73 -19.11 1.64
N LYS A 283 -14.26 -20.33 1.55
CA LYS A 283 -15.16 -20.73 0.47
C LYS A 283 -16.60 -20.34 0.84
N PRO A 284 -17.31 -19.54 0.02
CA PRO A 284 -18.76 -19.50 0.06
C PRO A 284 -19.27 -20.82 -0.55
N GLU A 285 -20.22 -21.48 0.11
CA GLU A 285 -20.89 -22.71 -0.37
C GLU A 285 -20.16 -24.05 -0.17
N SER A 286 -20.15 -24.54 1.06
CA SER A 286 -20.69 -25.86 1.41
C SER A 286 -20.76 -25.97 2.94
N ALA A 287 -21.58 -26.88 3.47
CA ALA A 287 -21.85 -27.01 4.91
C ALA A 287 -20.63 -27.39 5.79
N SER A 288 -19.43 -27.41 5.20
CA SER A 288 -18.13 -27.50 5.86
C SER A 288 -17.27 -26.32 5.43
N THR A 289 -16.89 -25.46 6.37
CA THR A 289 -16.00 -24.31 6.14
C THR A 289 -14.57 -24.79 5.84
N CYS A 290 -14.32 -25.33 4.65
CA CYS A 290 -12.96 -25.68 4.23
C CYS A 290 -12.14 -24.39 4.08
N ARG A 291 -11.14 -24.24 4.95
CA ARG A 291 -10.20 -23.11 4.95
C ARG A 291 -8.99 -23.51 4.13
N ASN A 292 -8.73 -22.79 3.05
CA ASN A 292 -7.50 -22.97 2.29
C ASN A 292 -6.47 -21.99 2.82
N VAL A 293 -5.42 -22.53 3.45
CA VAL A 293 -4.35 -21.76 4.05
C VAL A 293 -3.17 -21.74 3.09
N ILE A 294 -2.73 -20.55 2.71
CA ILE A 294 -1.52 -20.34 1.92
C ILE A 294 -0.49 -19.66 2.80
N LYS A 295 0.67 -20.30 3.00
CA LYS A 295 1.79 -19.70 3.73
C LYS A 295 2.87 -19.27 2.77
N GLN A 296 3.34 -18.04 2.95
CA GLN A 296 4.40 -17.44 2.13
C GLN A 296 5.45 -16.81 3.04
N GLN A 297 6.72 -16.98 2.70
CA GLN A 297 7.76 -16.09 3.21
C GLN A 297 7.84 -14.86 2.31
N ARG A 298 7.89 -13.68 2.92
CA ARG A 298 7.99 -12.41 2.21
C ARG A 298 9.27 -11.70 2.58
N MET A 299 10.07 -11.43 1.58
CA MET A 299 11.27 -10.60 1.70
C MET A 299 11.01 -9.28 0.99
N CYS A 300 11.08 -8.16 1.70
CA CYS A 300 10.75 -6.84 1.19
C CYS A 300 11.97 -5.92 1.29
N PHE A 301 12.29 -5.19 0.24
CA PHE A 301 13.44 -4.30 0.21
C PHE A 301 13.24 -3.14 -0.77
N LEU A 302 14.10 -2.12 -0.66
CA LEU A 302 14.18 -1.00 -1.58
C LEU A 302 15.44 -1.11 -2.44
N TYR A 303 15.30 -0.82 -3.74
CA TYR A 303 16.44 -0.67 -4.65
C TYR A 303 16.13 0.46 -5.63
N GLN A 304 17.02 1.47 -5.70
CA GLN A 304 16.86 2.65 -6.56
C GLN A 304 15.44 3.25 -6.55
N ASN A 305 14.92 3.56 -5.35
CA ASN A 305 13.58 4.15 -5.14
C ASN A 305 12.41 3.30 -5.68
N GLN A 306 12.59 1.99 -5.79
CA GLN A 306 11.54 1.03 -6.13
C GLN A 306 11.39 0.02 -5.01
N SER A 307 10.15 -0.36 -4.71
CA SER A 307 9.84 -1.36 -3.69
C SER A 307 9.72 -2.74 -4.32
N PHE A 308 10.48 -3.68 -3.80
CA PHE A 308 10.50 -5.08 -4.23
C PHE A 308 10.00 -5.98 -3.12
N GLN A 309 9.20 -6.97 -3.49
CA GLN A 309 8.67 -7.97 -2.57
C GLN A 309 8.79 -9.35 -3.21
N ILE A 310 9.54 -10.24 -2.59
CA ILE A 310 9.67 -11.62 -3.03
C ILE A 310 8.72 -12.46 -2.18
N HIS A 311 7.79 -13.13 -2.85
CA HIS A 311 6.84 -14.06 -2.24
C HIS A 311 7.30 -15.49 -2.53
N VAL A 312 7.83 -16.17 -1.52
CA VAL A 312 8.20 -17.58 -1.61
C VAL A 312 7.10 -18.42 -0.98
N TYR A 313 6.44 -19.25 -1.76
CA TYR A 313 5.41 -20.15 -1.25
C TYR A 313 6.04 -21.24 -0.37
N LYS A 314 5.50 -21.42 0.84
CA LYS A 314 5.88 -22.47 1.79
C LYS A 314 4.81 -23.56 1.84
N GLU A 315 3.54 -23.16 1.87
CA GLU A 315 2.39 -24.05 1.81
C GLU A 315 1.37 -23.50 0.79
N PRO A 316 0.68 -24.38 0.04
CA PRO A 316 0.70 -25.84 0.17
C PRO A 316 1.90 -26.48 -0.56
N ALA A 317 2.17 -27.76 -0.28
CA ALA A 317 3.41 -28.44 -0.70
C ALA A 317 3.60 -28.49 -2.23
N GLU A 318 2.51 -28.45 -3.00
CA GLU A 318 2.52 -28.52 -4.46
C GLU A 318 3.15 -27.28 -5.12
N VAL A 319 3.17 -26.16 -4.40
CA VAL A 319 3.78 -24.90 -4.86
C VAL A 319 4.94 -24.46 -3.99
N ALA A 320 5.37 -25.29 -3.03
CA ALA A 320 6.47 -24.95 -2.13
C ALA A 320 7.76 -24.68 -2.92
N GLY A 321 8.41 -23.56 -2.61
CA GLY A 321 9.62 -23.08 -3.29
C GLY A 321 9.36 -22.19 -4.51
N LEU A 322 8.11 -22.07 -4.98
CA LEU A 322 7.76 -21.11 -6.03
C LEU A 322 8.00 -19.68 -5.51
N ALA A 323 8.74 -18.87 -6.27
CA ALA A 323 9.09 -17.51 -5.88
C ALA A 323 8.58 -16.49 -6.90
N VAL A 324 7.72 -15.57 -6.44
CA VAL A 324 7.15 -14.50 -7.26
C VAL A 324 7.66 -13.15 -6.76
N LEU A 325 8.28 -12.39 -7.64
CA LEU A 325 8.73 -11.02 -7.37
C LEU A 325 7.62 -10.04 -7.74
N HIS A 326 7.22 -9.18 -6.82
CA HIS A 326 6.40 -8.00 -7.08
C HIS A 326 7.27 -6.75 -7.02
N VAL A 327 7.07 -5.87 -7.99
CA VAL A 327 7.73 -4.57 -8.08
C VAL A 327 6.66 -3.48 -8.02
N GLN A 328 6.87 -2.49 -7.15
CA GLN A 328 6.12 -1.24 -7.11
C GLN A 328 7.08 -0.11 -7.46
N ALA A 329 6.84 0.54 -8.59
CA ALA A 329 7.65 1.64 -9.09
C ALA A 329 6.77 2.87 -9.37
N SER A 330 7.33 4.06 -9.17
CA SER A 330 6.65 5.33 -9.42
C SER A 330 7.11 6.01 -10.72
N CYS A 331 7.84 5.30 -11.59
CA CYS A 331 8.41 5.83 -12.83
C CYS A 331 7.35 6.06 -13.91
N GLU A 332 7.65 6.94 -14.87
CA GLU A 332 6.74 7.27 -15.98
C GLU A 332 6.70 6.14 -17.01
N ASN A 333 7.84 5.48 -17.27
CA ASN A 333 7.95 4.40 -18.25
C ASN A 333 8.41 3.08 -17.61
N ASP A 334 7.92 1.98 -18.16
CA ASP A 334 8.28 0.63 -17.73
C ASP A 334 9.78 0.31 -17.91
N GLN A 335 10.43 0.96 -18.88
CA GLN A 335 11.85 0.78 -19.17
C GLN A 335 12.76 1.36 -18.07
N ASP A 336 12.20 2.17 -17.18
CA ASP A 336 12.94 2.83 -16.10
C ASP A 336 13.01 1.94 -14.83
N ILE A 337 12.43 0.74 -14.85
CA ILE A 337 12.50 -0.22 -13.73
C ILE A 337 13.92 -0.81 -13.65
N SER A 338 14.73 -0.27 -12.74
CA SER A 338 16.04 -0.83 -12.42
C SER A 338 15.95 -2.12 -11.61
N MET A 339 16.30 -3.25 -12.23
CA MET A 339 16.34 -4.56 -11.58
C MET A 339 17.67 -4.82 -10.87
N PRO A 340 17.68 -5.28 -9.60
CA PRO A 340 18.90 -5.74 -8.94
C PRO A 340 19.54 -6.95 -9.63
N SER A 341 20.85 -6.89 -9.86
CA SER A 341 21.59 -7.94 -10.58
C SER A 341 21.65 -9.30 -9.87
N PHE A 342 21.36 -9.35 -8.57
CA PHE A 342 21.35 -10.59 -7.80
C PHE A 342 20.08 -11.43 -8.01
N LEU A 343 19.04 -10.88 -8.66
CA LEU A 343 17.79 -11.59 -8.93
C LEU A 343 17.89 -12.43 -10.20
N ASN A 344 17.49 -13.70 -10.11
CA ASN A 344 17.43 -14.59 -11.26
C ASN A 344 15.99 -14.68 -11.79
N ILE A 345 15.67 -13.81 -12.74
CA ILE A 345 14.33 -13.69 -13.33
C ILE A 345 14.16 -14.74 -14.42
N GLU A 346 13.11 -15.57 -14.31
CA GLU A 346 12.74 -16.53 -15.33
C GLU A 346 11.90 -15.88 -16.43
N LYS A 347 10.83 -15.18 -16.04
CA LYS A 347 9.93 -14.48 -16.96
C LYS A 347 9.10 -13.41 -16.26
N GLU A 348 8.64 -12.44 -17.04
CA GLU A 348 7.59 -11.51 -16.62
C GLU A 348 6.22 -12.20 -16.63
N LEU A 349 5.43 -11.94 -15.60
CA LEU A 349 4.06 -12.41 -15.49
C LEU A 349 3.12 -11.30 -15.95
N PRO A 350 2.19 -11.56 -16.88
CA PRO A 350 1.18 -10.59 -17.29
C PRO A 350 0.43 -10.01 -16.09
N SER A 351 -0.02 -8.75 -16.20
CA SER A 351 -0.79 -8.07 -15.14
C SER A 351 -2.02 -8.87 -14.70
N HIS A 352 -2.58 -9.64 -15.63
CA HIS A 352 -3.76 -10.50 -15.48
C HIS A 352 -3.42 -12.00 -15.36
N ASP A 353 -2.14 -12.38 -15.32
CA ASP A 353 -1.75 -13.76 -15.07
C ASP A 353 -1.95 -14.07 -13.59
N GLU A 354 -3.15 -14.53 -13.30
CA GLU A 354 -3.54 -14.91 -11.96
C GLU A 354 -3.12 -16.35 -11.64
N SER A 355 -2.51 -17.11 -12.57
CA SER A 355 -2.27 -18.56 -12.43
C SER A 355 -1.38 -18.95 -11.24
N VAL A 356 -0.51 -18.03 -10.83
CA VAL A 356 0.42 -18.11 -9.70
C VAL A 356 0.09 -17.14 -8.56
N SER A 357 -1.09 -16.51 -8.60
CA SER A 357 -1.58 -15.70 -7.48
C SER A 357 -2.01 -16.61 -6.31
N ALA A 358 -1.81 -16.15 -5.08
CA ALA A 358 -2.17 -16.93 -3.89
C ALA A 358 -3.66 -17.32 -3.86
N TYR A 359 -4.53 -16.50 -4.47
CA TYR A 359 -5.96 -16.80 -4.61
C TYR A 359 -6.19 -17.99 -5.56
N ASN A 360 -5.58 -18.00 -6.75
CA ASN A 360 -5.76 -19.13 -7.67
C ASN A 360 -5.01 -20.38 -7.25
N VAL A 361 -3.87 -20.24 -6.55
CA VAL A 361 -3.26 -21.38 -5.85
C VAL A 361 -4.26 -21.98 -4.87
N SER A 362 -4.95 -21.15 -4.08
CA SER A 362 -5.99 -21.64 -3.16
C SER A 362 -7.16 -22.33 -3.87
N LYS A 363 -7.53 -21.91 -5.09
CA LYS A 363 -8.57 -22.59 -5.89
C LYS A 363 -8.11 -23.95 -6.42
N LYS A 364 -6.88 -24.04 -6.93
CA LYS A 364 -6.33 -25.30 -7.49
C LYS A 364 -6.23 -26.40 -6.45
N THR A 365 -5.82 -26.07 -5.22
CA THR A 365 -5.81 -27.03 -4.10
C THR A 365 -7.22 -27.54 -3.78
N ALA A 366 -8.25 -26.69 -3.93
CA ALA A 366 -9.65 -27.10 -3.74
C ALA A 366 -10.16 -28.08 -4.80
N GLU A 367 -9.80 -27.86 -6.07
CA GLU A 367 -10.21 -28.74 -7.18
C GLU A 367 -9.56 -30.13 -7.05
N GLY A 368 -8.27 -30.18 -6.65
CA GLY A 368 -7.56 -31.44 -6.39
C GLY A 368 -8.15 -32.26 -5.22
N GLU A 369 -8.59 -31.61 -4.14
CA GLU A 369 -9.29 -32.29 -3.03
C GLU A 369 -10.67 -32.84 -3.45
N THR A 370 -11.36 -32.14 -4.36
CA THR A 370 -12.68 -32.55 -4.86
C THR A 370 -12.57 -33.78 -5.78
N GLU A 371 -11.53 -33.85 -6.60
CA GLU A 371 -11.24 -35.04 -7.41
C GLU A 371 -10.89 -36.26 -6.55
N VAL A 372 -10.06 -36.08 -5.51
CA VAL A 372 -9.72 -37.18 -4.57
C VAL A 372 -10.95 -37.65 -3.79
N ALA A 373 -11.83 -36.74 -3.37
CA ALA A 373 -13.10 -37.10 -2.72
C ALA A 373 -14.06 -37.85 -3.67
N SER A 374 -14.12 -37.46 -4.94
CA SER A 374 -14.94 -38.14 -5.96
C SER A 374 -14.42 -39.53 -6.34
N LEU A 375 -13.09 -39.71 -6.34
CA LEU A 375 -12.43 -41.00 -6.56
C LEU A 375 -12.58 -41.92 -5.35
N ALA A 376 -12.55 -41.39 -4.13
CA ALA A 376 -12.82 -42.15 -2.90
C ALA A 376 -14.28 -42.63 -2.80
N GLN A 377 -15.25 -41.84 -3.30
CA GLN A 377 -16.65 -42.27 -3.36
C GLN A 377 -16.92 -43.32 -4.46
N ASN A 378 -16.19 -43.28 -5.58
CA ASN A 378 -16.34 -44.26 -6.66
C ASN A 378 -15.63 -45.59 -6.38
N SER A 379 -14.52 -45.58 -5.63
CA SER A 379 -13.80 -46.80 -5.22
C SER A 379 -14.50 -47.57 -4.09
N GLY A 380 -15.31 -46.90 -3.25
CA GLY A 380 -16.15 -47.56 -2.23
C GLY A 380 -17.38 -48.30 -2.79
N ARG A 381 -17.77 -48.05 -4.06
CA ARG A 381 -18.92 -48.70 -4.72
C ARG A 381 -18.55 -49.92 -5.56
N ALA A 382 -17.26 -50.12 -5.85
CA ALA A 382 -16.77 -51.26 -6.65
C ALA A 382 -16.36 -52.49 -5.82
N ALA A 383 -16.43 -52.42 -4.49
CA ALA A 383 -16.10 -53.53 -3.58
C ALA A 383 -17.35 -54.27 -3.01
N LEU A 384 -18.54 -53.95 -3.51
CA LEU A 384 -19.80 -54.63 -3.20
C LEU A 384 -20.55 -54.90 -4.51
N ASN A 385 -20.08 -55.88 -5.28
CA ASN A 385 -20.86 -56.71 -6.19
C ASN A 385 -20.06 -57.95 -6.59
#